data_AF-A0A242PGS6-F1
#
_entry.id   AF-A0A242PGS6-F1
#
_cell.length_a   1.000
_cell.length_b   1.000
_cell.length_c   1.000
_cell.angle_alpha   90.00
_cell.angle_beta   90.00
_cell.angle_gamma   90.00
#
_symmetry.space_group_name_H-M   'P 1'
#
loop_
_entity.id
_entity.type
_entity.pdbx_description
1 polymer ?
#
loop_
_entity_poly.entity_id
_entity_poly.type
_entity_poly.pdbx_seq_one_letter_code
_entity_poly.pdbx_strand_id
1 'polypeptide(L)' 'MQLNTPKYYFLDELALILGCAKNTLRYDPNFPKGLKVGKRRVVYDMAEVKTYLESNRVQ' A
#
# COMPACT_ATOMS: atom_id res chain seq x y z
N MET A 1 21.02 8.29 -9.49
CA MET A 1 19.79 8.21 -10.30
C MET A 1 18.62 8.33 -9.33
N GLN A 2 17.93 9.47 -9.27
CA GLN A 2 16.72 9.60 -8.46
C GLN A 2 15.62 8.76 -9.14
N LEU A 3 15.34 7.58 -8.60
CA LEU A 3 14.11 6.87 -8.93
C LEU A 3 12.96 7.76 -8.44
N ASN A 4 12.25 8.39 -9.37
CA ASN A 4 10.92 8.93 -9.12
C ASN A 4 9.99 7.75 -8.83
N THR A 5 10.10 7.15 -7.65
CA THR A 5 9.11 6.18 -7.19
C THR A 5 7.78 6.93 -7.06
N PRO A 6 6.72 6.47 -7.75
CA PRO A 6 5.38 7.00 -7.53
C PRO A 6 5.09 7.10 -6.04
N LYS A 7 4.53 8.23 -5.61
CA LYS A 7 4.15 8.41 -4.20
C LYS A 7 2.93 7.54 -3.84
N TYR A 8 2.04 7.35 -4.81
CA TYR A 8 0.77 6.66 -4.64
C TYR A 8 0.65 5.48 -5.59
N TYR A 9 0.13 4.37 -5.07
CA TYR A 9 -0.07 3.13 -5.80
C TYR A 9 -1.49 2.61 -5.60
N PHE A 10 -2.00 1.86 -6.59
CA PHE A 10 -3.23 1.11 -6.40
C PHE A 10 -2.99 -0.12 -5.53
N LEU A 11 -4.07 -0.64 -4.91
CA LEU A 11 -3.98 -1.84 -4.08
C LEU A 11 -3.45 -3.05 -4.86
N ASP A 12 -3.80 -3.18 -6.14
CA ASP A 12 -3.29 -4.23 -7.03
C ASP A 12 -1.77 -4.11 -7.27
N GLU A 13 -1.28 -2.89 -7.44
CA GLU A 13 0.17 -2.65 -7.61
C GLU A 13 0.93 -2.95 -6.33
N LEU A 14 0.39 -2.55 -5.18
CA LEU A 14 0.98 -2.88 -3.88
C LEU A 14 1.01 -4.38 -3.63
N ALA A 15 -0.07 -5.09 -3.96
CA ALA A 15 -0.11 -6.54 -3.85
C ALA A 15 1.02 -7.21 -4.65
N LEU A 16 1.27 -6.73 -5.87
CA LEU A 16 2.37 -7.20 -6.72
C LEU A 16 3.75 -6.85 -6.14
N ILE A 17 3.96 -5.60 -5.70
CA ILE A 17 5.23 -5.13 -5.13
C ILE A 17 5.58 -5.90 -3.85
N LEU A 18 4.58 -6.17 -3.01
CA LEU A 18 4.74 -6.86 -1.73
C LEU A 18 4.72 -8.38 -1.85
N GLY A 19 4.40 -8.92 -3.03
CA GLY A 19 4.27 -10.36 -3.24
C GLY A 19 3.17 -10.99 -2.39
N CYS A 20 2.07 -10.26 -2.14
CA CYS A 20 0.98 -10.69 -1.27
C CYS A 20 -0.37 -10.64 -1.99
N ALA A 21 -1.37 -11.36 -1.47
CA ALA A 21 -2.71 -11.32 -2.02
C ALA A 21 -3.39 -9.98 -1.69
N LYS A 22 -4.09 -9.41 -2.67
CA LYS A 22 -4.89 -8.18 -2.50
C LYS A 22 -5.88 -8.28 -1.33
N ASN A 23 -6.47 -9.46 -1.13
CA ASN A 23 -7.40 -9.70 -0.04
C ASN A 23 -6.71 -9.56 1.32
N THR A 24 -5.48 -10.04 1.46
CA THR A 24 -4.69 -9.87 2.68
C THR A 24 -4.56 -8.39 3.03
N LEU A 25 -4.19 -7.55 2.07
CA LEU A 25 -4.07 -6.10 2.30
C LEU A 25 -5.44 -5.43 2.53
N ARG A 26 -6.51 -5.93 1.92
CA ARG A 26 -7.86 -5.35 2.03
C ARG A 26 -8.53 -5.66 3.37
N TYR A 27 -8.32 -6.85 3.90
CA TYR A 27 -8.95 -7.33 5.13
C TYR A 27 -8.07 -7.14 6.37
N ASP A 28 -6.82 -6.76 6.18
CA ASP A 28 -5.94 -6.44 7.30
C ASP A 28 -6.39 -5.12 7.96
N PRO A 29 -6.73 -5.14 9.27
CA PRO A 29 -7.25 -3.95 9.97
C PRO A 29 -6.14 -2.92 10.27
N ASN A 30 -4.88 -3.33 10.21
CA ASN A 30 -3.72 -2.49 10.49
C ASN A 30 -3.13 -1.89 9.19
N PHE A 31 -3.59 -2.35 8.03
CA PHE A 31 -3.15 -1.85 6.74
C PHE A 31 -3.58 -0.39 6.53
N PRO A 32 -2.72 0.47 5.95
CA PRO A 32 -2.99 1.89 5.78
C PRO A 32 -4.28 2.15 5.00
N LYS A 33 -4.97 3.21 5.39
CA LYS A 33 -6.25 3.60 4.76
C LYS A 33 -5.98 4.17 3.38
N GLY A 34 -6.70 3.64 2.39
CA GLY A 34 -6.63 4.13 1.03
C GLY A 34 -7.22 5.53 0.88
N LEU A 35 -6.49 6.39 0.19
CA LEU A 35 -6.91 7.73 -0.24
C LEU A 35 -7.83 7.61 -1.46
N LYS A 36 -9.06 8.12 -1.34
CA LYS A 36 -9.99 8.18 -2.46
C LYS A 36 -9.60 9.31 -3.42
N VAL A 37 -9.28 8.95 -4.65
CA VAL A 37 -9.00 9.89 -5.74
C VAL A 37 -10.18 9.88 -6.72
N GLY A 38 -11.02 10.91 -6.66
CA GLY A 38 -12.23 11.00 -7.48
C GLY A 38 -13.34 10.04 -7.05
N LYS A 39 -14.19 9.60 -8.00
CA LYS A 39 -15.43 8.86 -7.69
C LYS A 39 -15.24 7.39 -7.29
N ARG A 40 -14.19 6.70 -7.77
CA ARG A 40 -14.04 5.24 -7.59
C ARG A 40 -12.61 4.75 -7.38
N ARG A 41 -11.60 5.60 -7.57
CA ARG A 41 -10.19 5.17 -7.46
C ARG A 41 -9.73 5.34 -6.02
N VAL A 42 -9.07 4.33 -5.50
CA VAL A 42 -8.45 4.34 -4.17
C VAL A 42 -6.98 4.05 -4.38
N VAL A 43 -6.14 4.96 -3.91
CA VAL A 43 -4.68 4.84 -3.95
C VAL A 43 -4.13 4.83 -2.54
N TYR A 44 -2.92 4.34 -2.39
CA TYR A 44 -2.27 4.14 -1.11
C TYR A 44 -0.88 4.75 -1.18
N ASP A 45 -0.50 5.45 -0.11
CA ASP A 45 0.83 6.05 -0.02
C ASP A 45 1.87 5.00 0.31
N MET A 46 2.93 4.92 -0.49
CA MET A 46 3.98 3.91 -0.31
C MET A 46 4.76 4.11 0.99
N ALA A 47 4.87 5.34 1.50
CA ALA A 47 5.56 5.60 2.76
C ALA A 47 4.76 5.00 3.92
N GLU A 48 3.44 5.19 3.95
CA GLU A 48 2.58 4.57 4.99
C GLU A 48 2.63 3.05 4.91
N VAL A 49 2.60 2.48 3.70
CA VAL A 49 2.70 1.03 3.50
C VAL A 49 4.04 0.50 3.98
N LYS A 50 5.15 1.21 3.73
CA LYS A 50 6.47 0.84 4.25
C LYS A 50 6.51 0.91 5.77
N THR A 51 6.02 1.98 6.38
CA THR A 51 5.97 2.11 7.85
C THR A 51 5.13 1.00 8.48
N TYR A 52 4.02 0.63 7.85
CA TYR A 52 3.21 -0.52 8.26
C TYR A 52 4.01 -1.82 8.19
N LEU A 53 4.69 -2.10 7.07
CA LEU A 53 5.50 -3.31 6.91
C LEU A 53 6.66 -3.37 7.89
N GLU A 54 7.32 -2.24 8.17
CA GLU A 54 8.40 -2.16 9.16
C GLU A 54 7.86 -2.43 10.57
N SER A 55 6.69 -1.88 10.90
CA SER A 55 6.05 -2.09 12.20
C SER A 55 5.55 -3.53 12.38
N ASN A 56 5.12 -4.18 11.30
CA ASN A 56 4.63 -5.56 11.32
C ASN A 56 5.75 -6.61 11.12
N ARG A 57 6.97 -6.19 10.75
CA ARG A 57 8.16 -7.07 10.63
C ARG A 57 8.82 -7.39 11.97
N VAL A 58 8.42 -6.75 13.06
CA VAL A 58 8.93 -7.01 14.41
C VAL A 58 8.03 -8.06 15.09
N GLN A 59 8.12 -9.30 14.64
CA GLN A 59 7.74 -10.49 15.41
C GLN A 59 8.68 -11.65 15.08
#